data_AF-A0A388Q8K6-F1
#
_entry.id   AF-A0A388Q8K6-F1
#
_cell.length_a   1.000
_cell.length_b   1.000
_cell.length_c   1.000
_cell.angle_alpha   90.00
_cell.angle_beta   90.00
_cell.angle_gamma   90.00
#
_symmetry.space_group_name_H-M   'P 1'
#
loop_
_entity.id
_entity.type
_entity.pdbx_description
1 polymer ?
#
loop_
_entity_poly.entity_id
_entity_poly.type
_entity_poly.pdbx_seq_one_letter_code
_entity_poly.pdbx_strand_id
1 'polypeptide(L)'
;MGTQPPRPRRVPVRTCIACRKTEGKRALHRFVRTASGVELDPGGKEAGRGAYLCAELDCWQTALQRNLLGRALRCEISAEDIQRMETHMKKLAPSAPAIS
;
A
#
# COMPACT_ATOMS: atom_id res chain seq x y z
N MET A 1 22.19 20.27 31.79
CA MET A 1 21.98 19.91 30.37
C MET A 1 21.57 18.45 30.32
N GLY A 2 20.27 18.16 30.17
CA GLY A 2 19.75 16.79 30.18
C GLY A 2 19.38 16.34 28.77
N THR A 3 20.14 15.42 28.20
CA THR A 3 19.80 14.73 26.95
C THR A 3 18.72 13.69 27.24
N GLN A 4 17.50 13.96 26.77
CA GLN A 4 16.39 13.02 26.90
C GLN A 4 16.61 11.81 25.97
N PRO A 5 16.42 10.56 26.42
CA PRO A 5 16.62 9.39 25.58
C PRO A 5 15.60 9.35 24.42
N PRO A 6 15.98 8.82 23.25
CA PRO A 6 15.08 8.73 22.11
C PRO A 6 13.89 7.84 22.43
N ARG A 7 12.67 8.35 22.24
CA ARG A 7 11.44 7.59 22.48
C ARG A 7 11.42 6.33 21.59
N PRO A 8 10.99 5.17 22.11
CA PRO A 8 10.87 3.95 21.32
C PRO A 8 9.99 4.22 20.09
N ARG A 9 10.54 3.93 18.91
CA ARG A 9 9.83 4.18 17.64
C ARG A 9 8.67 3.20 17.53
N ARG A 10 7.45 3.67 17.74
CA ARG A 10 6.24 2.88 17.45
C ARG A 10 6.24 2.53 15.97
N VAL A 11 6.21 1.24 15.65
CA VAL A 11 6.02 0.79 14.27
C VAL A 11 4.64 1.25 13.82
N PRO A 12 4.53 2.03 12.74
CA PRO A 12 3.23 2.48 12.28
C PRO A 12 2.39 1.28 11.82
N VAL A 13 1.24 1.07 12.46
CA VAL A 13 0.23 0.11 12.02
C VAL A 13 -0.54 0.71 10.85
N ARG A 14 -0.91 -0.13 9.89
CA ARG A 14 -1.65 0.27 8.68
C ARG A 14 -2.87 -0.61 8.50
N THR A 15 -3.90 -0.06 7.88
CA THR A 15 -5.18 -0.75 7.66
C THR A 15 -5.38 -0.97 6.18
N CYS A 16 -5.64 -2.21 5.78
CA CYS A 16 -6.05 -2.52 4.42
C CYS A 16 -7.40 -1.85 4.10
N ILE A 17 -7.48 -1.14 2.98
CA ILE A 17 -8.72 -0.47 2.57
C ILE A 17 -9.82 -1.45 2.13
N ALA A 18 -9.45 -2.67 1.73
CA ALA A 18 -10.40 -3.71 1.29
C ALA A 18 -10.93 -4.55 2.46
N CYS A 19 -10.04 -5.30 3.15
CA CYS A 19 -10.45 -6.23 4.20
C CYS A 19 -10.44 -5.64 5.62
N ARG A 20 -9.99 -4.38 5.78
CA ARG A 20 -9.93 -3.66 7.07
C ARG A 20 -9.02 -4.27 8.14
N LYS A 21 -8.28 -5.34 7.83
CA LYS A 21 -7.24 -5.90 8.71
C LYS A 21 -6.14 -4.87 8.95
N THR A 22 -5.61 -4.87 10.17
CA THR A 22 -4.46 -4.07 10.57
C THR A 22 -3.22 -4.93 10.61
N GLU A 23 -2.21 -4.55 9.84
CA GLU A 23 -0.95 -5.27 9.72
C GLU A 23 0.22 -4.28 9.91
N GLY A 24 1.39 -4.82 10.24
CA GLY A 24 2.61 -4.02 10.32
C GLY A 24 2.98 -3.46 8.93
N LYS A 25 3.76 -2.36 8.89
CA LYS A 25 4.17 -1.69 7.63
C LYS A 25 4.73 -2.66 6.55
N ARG A 26 5.28 -3.83 6.95
CA ARG A 26 5.96 -4.77 6.04
C ARG A 26 5.04 -5.75 5.31
N ALA A 27 3.77 -5.89 5.68
CA ALA A 27 2.85 -6.85 5.06
C ALA A 27 1.83 -6.23 4.09
N LEU A 28 1.79 -4.89 3.99
CA LEU A 28 0.85 -4.18 3.11
C LEU A 28 1.58 -3.45 1.99
N HIS A 29 1.01 -3.52 0.80
CA HIS A 29 1.36 -2.72 -0.37
C HIS A 29 0.79 -1.32 -0.23
N ARG A 30 1.66 -0.29 -0.24
CA ARG A 30 1.24 1.11 -0.29
C ARG A 30 1.08 1.54 -1.74
N PHE A 31 -0.09 2.02 -2.10
CA PHE A 31 -0.35 2.71 -3.36
C PHE A 31 -0.35 4.21 -3.11
N VAL A 32 0.24 4.99 -4.00
CA VAL A 32 0.37 6.44 -3.86
C VAL A 32 -0.13 7.13 -5.13
N ARG A 33 -0.80 8.26 -4.94
CA ARG A 33 -1.13 9.16 -6.05
C ARG A 33 0.03 10.13 -6.29
N THR A 34 0.64 10.04 -7.46
CA THR A 34 1.67 10.96 -7.96
C THR A 34 1.10 11.88 -9.04
N ALA A 35 1.94 12.74 -9.61
CA ALA A 35 1.56 13.58 -10.75
C ALA A 35 1.26 12.76 -12.01
N SER A 36 1.84 11.56 -12.12
CA SER A 36 1.72 10.66 -13.28
C SER A 36 0.67 9.56 -13.08
N GLY A 37 -0.23 9.73 -12.12
CA GLY A 37 -1.29 8.75 -11.79
C GLY A 37 -1.01 7.97 -10.51
N VAL A 38 -1.48 6.73 -10.45
CA VAL A 38 -1.36 5.88 -9.26
C VAL A 38 -0.33 4.78 -9.47
N GLU A 39 0.55 4.62 -8.48
CA GLU A 39 1.61 3.63 -8.50
C GLU A 39 1.79 2.94 -7.15
N LEU A 40 2.53 1.83 -7.16
CA LEU A 40 2.92 1.09 -5.98
C LEU A 40 4.21 1.68 -5.41
N ASP A 41 4.22 1.99 -4.12
CA ASP A 41 5.38 2.49 -3.37
C ASP A 41 5.75 1.56 -2.20
N PRO A 42 6.56 0.51 -2.45
CA PRO A 42 7.03 -0.39 -1.41
C PRO A 42 7.90 0.31 -0.35
N GLY A 43 8.60 1.38 -0.72
CA GLY A 43 9.50 2.12 0.17
C GLY A 43 8.77 3.00 1.18
N GLY A 44 7.55 3.43 0.86
CA GLY A 44 6.84 4.46 1.61
C GLY A 44 7.54 5.82 1.51
N LYS A 45 8.29 6.07 0.43
CA LYS A 45 9.10 7.28 0.23
C LYS A 45 8.41 8.28 -0.69
N GLU A 46 7.48 7.82 -1.51
CA GLU A 46 6.83 8.67 -2.50
C GLU A 46 5.90 9.69 -1.85
N ALA A 47 6.02 10.93 -2.32
CA ALA A 47 5.19 12.03 -1.87
C ALA A 47 3.78 11.88 -2.43
N GLY A 48 2.78 12.17 -1.61
CA GLY A 48 1.39 12.14 -2.03
C GLY A 48 0.47 11.33 -1.12
N ARG A 49 -0.81 11.33 -1.50
CA ARG A 49 -1.84 10.60 -0.75
C ARG A 49 -1.63 9.10 -0.97
N GLY A 50 -1.49 8.35 0.13
CA GLY A 50 -1.27 6.92 0.09
C GLY A 50 -2.45 6.11 0.62
N ALA A 51 -2.63 4.91 0.09
CA ALA A 51 -3.57 3.91 0.56
C ALA A 51 -2.85 2.55 0.69
N TYR A 52 -3.37 1.65 1.52
CA TYR A 52 -2.73 0.37 1.81
C TYR A 52 -3.67 -0.78 1.45
N LEU A 53 -3.14 -1.80 0.79
CA LEU A 53 -3.81 -3.08 0.54
C LEU A 53 -2.91 -4.22 0.99
N CYS A 54 -3.52 -5.34 1.35
CA CYS A 54 -2.75 -6.55 1.60
C CYS A 54 -2.21 -7.13 0.29
N ALA A 55 -1.23 -8.05 0.38
CA ALA A 55 -0.62 -8.70 -0.77
C ALA A 55 -1.52 -9.77 -1.44
N GLU A 56 -2.63 -10.15 -0.81
CA GLU A 56 -3.54 -11.14 -1.35
C GLU A 56 -4.36 -10.61 -2.53
N LEU A 57 -4.55 -11.48 -3.52
CA LEU A 57 -5.31 -11.19 -4.73
C LEU A 57 -6.76 -10.75 -4.43
N ASP A 58 -7.38 -11.31 -3.40
CA ASP A 58 -8.75 -10.94 -2.99
C ASP A 58 -8.86 -9.47 -2.60
N CYS A 59 -7.85 -8.93 -1.90
CA CYS A 59 -7.81 -7.51 -1.54
C CYS A 59 -7.64 -6.63 -2.77
N TRP A 60 -6.81 -7.05 -3.72
CA TRP A 60 -6.64 -6.37 -5.00
C TRP A 60 -7.93 -6.33 -5.82
N GLN A 61 -8.55 -7.49 -6.06
CA GLN A 61 -9.79 -7.59 -6.82
C GLN A 61 -10.92 -6.78 -6.18
N THR A 62 -11.08 -6.89 -4.86
CA THR A 62 -12.08 -6.10 -4.12
C THR A 62 -11.84 -4.60 -4.27
N ALA A 63 -10.58 -4.17 -4.24
CA ALA A 63 -10.21 -2.77 -4.37
C ALA A 63 -10.54 -2.20 -5.74
N LEU A 64 -10.34 -2.97 -6.81
CA LEU A 64 -10.70 -2.59 -8.18
C LEU A 64 -12.22 -2.59 -8.36
N GLN A 65 -12.90 -3.70 -8.04
CA GLN A 65 -14.35 -3.86 -8.24
C GLN A 65 -15.16 -2.78 -7.52
N ARG A 66 -14.75 -2.39 -6.32
CA ARG A 66 -15.45 -1.39 -5.50
C ARG A 66 -14.87 0.02 -5.63
N ASN A 67 -13.92 0.21 -6.54
CA ASN A 67 -13.18 1.47 -6.73
C ASN A 67 -12.63 2.06 -5.40
N LEU A 68 -12.09 1.21 -4.53
CA LEU A 68 -11.60 1.63 -3.20
C LEU A 68 -10.33 2.46 -3.32
N LEU A 69 -9.45 2.13 -4.28
CA LEU A 69 -8.23 2.90 -4.53
C LEU A 69 -8.55 4.33 -4.96
N GLY A 70 -9.45 4.51 -5.94
CA GLY A 70 -9.85 5.84 -6.41
C GLY A 70 -10.46 6.69 -5.28
N ARG A 71 -11.34 6.09 -4.46
CA ARG A 71 -11.92 6.74 -3.28
C ARG A 71 -10.86 7.10 -2.24
N ALA A 72 -9.97 6.17 -1.92
CA ALA A 72 -8.94 6.36 -0.90
C ALA A 72 -7.90 7.40 -1.32
N LEU A 73 -7.52 7.43 -2.60
CA LEU A 73 -6.53 8.32 -3.19
C LEU A 73 -7.12 9.64 -3.71
N ARG A 74 -8.46 9.74 -3.76
CA ARG A 74 -9.21 10.88 -4.31
C ARG A 74 -8.79 11.20 -5.75
N CYS A 75 -8.84 10.19 -6.60
CA CYS A 75 -8.60 10.31 -8.03
C CYS A 75 -9.37 9.26 -8.79
N GLU A 76 -9.49 9.47 -10.09
CA GLU A 76 -9.89 8.41 -11.01
C GLU A 76 -8.71 7.48 -11.25
N ILE A 77 -9.00 6.19 -11.39
CA ILE A 77 -8.01 5.16 -11.69
C ILE A 77 -8.23 4.76 -13.14
N SER A 78 -7.27 5.08 -14.01
CA SER A 78 -7.34 4.71 -15.42
C SER A 78 -7.02 3.22 -15.62
N ALA A 79 -7.37 2.68 -16.80
CA ALA A 79 -6.97 1.32 -17.17
C ALA A 79 -5.44 1.16 -17.23
N GLU A 80 -4.73 2.21 -17.63
CA GLU A 80 -3.26 2.25 -17.66
C GLU A 80 -2.66 2.19 -16.25
N ASP A 81 -3.26 2.89 -15.28
CA ASP A 81 -2.88 2.78 -13.86
C ASP A 81 -3.01 1.34 -13.36
N ILE A 82 -4.13 0.69 -13.68
CA ILE A 82 -4.38 -0.72 -13.29
C ILE A 82 -3.30 -1.63 -13.87
N GLN A 83 -3.04 -1.54 -15.17
CA GLN A 83 -2.01 -2.35 -15.82
C GLN A 83 -0.61 -2.11 -15.24
N ARG A 84 -0.26 -0.85 -14.94
CA ARG A 84 1.00 -0.47 -14.31
C ARG A 84 1.13 -1.08 -12.90
N MET A 85 0.07 -0.99 -12.10
CA MET A 85 0.02 -1.55 -10.75
C MET A 85 0.12 -3.07 -10.77
N GLU A 86 -0.63 -3.77 -11.64
CA GLU A 86 -0.57 -5.23 -11.78
C GLU A 86 0.82 -5.70 -12.19
N THR A 87 1.45 -5.01 -13.13
CA THR A 87 2.82 -5.30 -13.57
C THR A 87 3.81 -5.17 -12.41
N HIS A 88 3.68 -4.12 -11.60
CA HIS A 88 4.52 -3.93 -10.42
C HIS A 88 4.27 -5.00 -9.35
N MET A 89 3.01 -5.35 -9.08
CA MET A 89 2.68 -6.42 -8.13
C MET A 89 3.28 -7.78 -8.54
N LYS A 90 3.24 -8.12 -9.84
CA LYS A 90 3.89 -9.35 -10.36
C LYS A 90 5.40 -9.34 -10.18
N LYS A 91 6.05 -8.18 -10.36
CA LYS A 91 7.50 -8.01 -10.16
C LYS A 91 7.91 -8.02 -8.70
N LEU A 92 7.02 -7.55 -7.83
CA LEU A 92 7.21 -7.44 -6.39
C LEU A 92 6.53 -8.58 -5.65
N ALA A 93 6.29 -9.72 -6.28
CA ALA A 93 5.94 -10.95 -5.60
C ALA A 93 7.23 -11.62 -5.10
N PRO A 94 7.71 -11.35 -3.86
CA PRO A 94 8.42 -12.40 -3.16
C PRO A 94 7.40 -13.51 -2.89
N SER A 95 7.83 -14.75 -3.06
CA SER A 95 7.20 -15.94 -2.49
C SER A 95 6.59 -15.61 -1.11
N ALA A 96 5.36 -16.07 -0.89
CA ALA A 96 4.66 -16.10 0.38
C ALA A 96 5.60 -16.29 1.60
N PRO A 97 5.24 -15.80 2.79
CA PRO A 97 6.10 -15.92 3.96
C PRO A 97 6.48 -17.39 4.16
N ALA A 98 7.78 -17.67 4.12
CA ALA A 98 8.34 -18.82 4.81
C ALA A 98 8.02 -18.61 6.30
N ILE A 99 6.90 -19.20 6.72
CA ILE A 99 6.64 -19.43 8.14
C ILE A 99 7.48 -20.67 8.47
N SER A 100 8.52 -20.48 9.28
CA SER A 100 9.13 -21.52 10.11
C SER A 100 8.80 -21.21 11.56
#